data_AF-A0A6M4X366-F1
#
_entry.id   AF-A0A6M4X366-F1
#
_cell.length_a   1.000
_cell.length_b   1.000
_cell.length_c   1.000
_cell.angle_alpha   90.00
_cell.angle_beta   90.00
_cell.angle_gamma   90.00
#
_symmetry.space_group_name_H-M   'P 1'
#
loop_
_entity.id
_entity.type
_entity.pdbx_description
1 polymer ?
#
loop_
_entity_poly.entity_id
_entity_poly.type
_entity_poly.pdbx_seq_one_letter_code
_entity_poly.pdbx_strand_id
1 'polypeptide(L)'
;MYDSFGTPHPRTVEPGEYPVWDEALALVNHDLSALLPGRGPLCLVALPAWPEESADDEHASEHVYVALPDGRWHGNDLPSAAGAEPGTALAAVAEAAQDTVLECLWQVWPVCTEHRLGMHPGQEDGQAVWRCAGGNDEREPGHVQAPVGKLEESYRSRRERRKQRKQNKQSKQNQGR
;
A
#
# COMPACT_ATOMS: atom_id res chain seq x y z
N MET A 1 26.12 10.60 -0.62
CA MET A 1 27.47 10.27 -0.09
C MET A 1 27.64 8.75 -0.22
N TYR A 2 28.80 8.26 -0.67
CA TYR A 2 29.06 6.84 -0.90
C TYR A 2 29.89 6.26 0.26
N ASP A 3 29.74 4.97 0.62
CA ASP A 3 30.68 4.32 1.57
C ASP A 3 32.00 3.98 0.88
N SER A 4 32.91 3.39 1.66
CA SER A 4 34.20 2.87 1.20
C SER A 4 34.12 1.79 0.11
N PHE A 5 32.93 1.27 -0.21
CA PHE A 5 32.68 0.33 -1.30
C PHE A 5 31.96 0.96 -2.50
N GLY A 6 31.70 2.27 -2.47
CA GLY A 6 30.98 2.96 -3.54
C GLY A 6 29.46 2.79 -3.47
N THR A 7 28.91 2.29 -2.36
CA THR A 7 27.46 2.09 -2.22
C THR A 7 26.78 3.44 -1.96
N PRO A 8 25.80 3.84 -2.79
CA PRO A 8 25.03 5.05 -2.56
C PRO A 8 24.30 4.95 -1.21
N HIS A 9 24.46 5.97 -0.36
CA HIS A 9 23.75 6.01 0.92
C HIS A 9 22.34 6.53 0.71
N PRO A 10 21.32 5.82 1.22
CA PRO A 10 19.96 6.32 1.21
C PRO A 10 19.90 7.58 2.07
N ARG A 11 19.26 8.62 1.54
CA ARG A 11 18.87 9.79 2.33
C ARG A 11 17.38 9.71 2.64
N THR A 12 17.00 10.22 3.80
CA THR A 12 15.59 10.50 4.06
C THR A 12 15.12 11.61 3.13
N VAL A 13 13.92 11.45 2.59
CA VAL A 13 13.23 12.46 1.78
C VAL A 13 12.42 13.35 2.72
N GLU A 14 12.62 14.67 2.62
CA GLU A 14 11.83 15.61 3.43
C GLU A 14 10.41 15.77 2.86
N PRO A 15 9.39 15.93 3.72
CA PRO A 15 8.02 16.18 3.27
C PRO A 15 7.94 17.39 2.33
N GLY A 16 7.28 17.22 1.20
CA GLY A 16 7.11 18.23 0.17
C GLY A 16 8.14 18.20 -0.95
N GLU A 17 9.21 17.40 -0.84
CA GLU A 17 10.13 17.16 -1.97
C GLU A 17 9.42 16.43 -3.13
N TYR A 18 8.54 15.47 -2.80
CA TYR A 18 7.75 14.71 -3.76
C TYR A 18 6.27 14.70 -3.37
N PRO A 19 5.54 15.82 -3.56
CA PRO A 19 4.21 16.01 -2.99
C PRO A 19 3.18 14.97 -3.45
N VAL A 20 3.28 14.52 -4.71
CA VAL A 20 2.40 13.47 -5.24
C VAL A 20 2.60 12.14 -4.50
N TRP A 21 3.85 11.78 -4.21
CA TRP A 21 4.15 10.56 -3.45
C TRP A 21 3.85 10.73 -1.97
N ASP A 22 4.03 11.92 -1.39
CA ASP A 22 3.65 12.19 0.00
C ASP A 22 2.14 12.03 0.23
N GLU A 23 1.32 12.59 -0.66
CA GLU A 23 -0.14 12.43 -0.61
C GLU A 23 -0.55 10.96 -0.75
N ALA A 24 0.08 10.25 -1.69
CA ALA A 24 -0.17 8.82 -1.87
C ALA A 24 0.24 8.01 -0.64
N LEU A 25 1.43 8.29 -0.10
CA LEU A 25 1.97 7.61 1.08
C LEU A 25 1.11 7.86 2.31
N ALA A 26 0.51 9.05 2.46
CA ALA A 26 -0.42 9.34 3.53
C ALA A 26 -1.67 8.44 3.50
N LEU A 27 -2.22 8.17 2.31
CA LEU A 27 -3.36 7.26 2.14
C LEU A 27 -2.98 5.81 2.45
N VAL A 28 -1.82 5.36 1.99
CA VAL A 28 -1.29 4.02 2.29
C VAL A 28 -1.02 3.87 3.80
N ASN A 29 -0.44 4.88 4.45
CA ASN A 29 -0.20 4.89 5.88
C ASN A 29 -1.49 4.90 6.72
N HIS A 30 -2.57 5.49 6.21
CA HIS A 30 -3.88 5.40 6.85
C HIS A 30 -4.36 3.95 6.93
N ASP A 31 -4.28 3.21 5.82
CA ASP A 31 -4.63 1.79 5.75
C ASP A 31 -3.68 0.92 6.59
N LEU A 32 -2.38 1.24 6.58
CA LEU A 32 -1.37 0.54 7.38
C LEU A 32 -1.69 0.68 8.87
N SER A 33 -1.94 1.91 9.34
CA SER A 33 -2.29 2.18 10.74
C SER A 33 -3.57 1.45 11.16
N ALA A 34 -4.54 1.34 10.27
CA ALA A 34 -5.80 0.65 10.54
C ALA A 34 -5.64 -0.87 10.70
N LEU A 35 -4.74 -1.51 9.94
CA LEU A 35 -4.63 -2.98 9.87
C LEU A 35 -3.37 -3.55 10.53
N LEU A 36 -2.32 -2.76 10.68
CA LEU A 36 -1.06 -3.08 11.35
C LEU A 36 -0.68 -1.96 12.33
N PRO A 37 -1.46 -1.74 13.40
CA PRO A 37 -1.20 -0.67 14.36
C PRO A 37 0.15 -0.88 15.08
N GLY A 38 0.79 0.22 15.45
CA GLY A 38 2.05 0.21 16.22
C GLY A 38 3.33 0.04 15.39
N ARG A 39 3.23 -0.04 14.06
CA ARG A 39 4.40 -0.08 13.16
C ARG A 39 5.05 1.28 12.91
N GLY A 40 4.31 2.37 13.15
CA GLY A 40 4.70 3.70 12.69
C GLY A 40 4.40 3.89 11.19
N PRO A 41 4.39 5.12 10.69
CA PRO A 41 4.18 5.39 9.28
C PRO A 41 5.41 5.01 8.47
N LEU A 42 5.18 4.47 7.27
CA LEU A 42 6.20 4.36 6.23
C LEU A 42 6.66 5.76 5.82
N CYS A 43 7.89 5.85 5.32
CA CYS A 43 8.51 7.09 4.83
C CYS A 43 9.09 6.90 3.42
N LEU A 44 9.47 8.00 2.78
CA LEU A 44 10.23 7.97 1.52
C LEU A 44 11.73 8.04 1.81
N VAL A 45 12.51 7.25 1.08
CA VAL A 45 13.97 7.32 1.05
C VAL A 45 14.45 7.44 -0.39
N ALA A 46 15.48 8.24 -0.62
CA ALA A 46 16.05 8.45 -1.94
C ALA A 46 17.47 7.90 -1.98
N LEU A 47 17.79 7.15 -3.03
CA LEU A 47 19.14 6.77 -3.39
C LEU A 47 19.61 7.64 -4.56
N PRO A 48 20.82 8.22 -4.50
CA PRO A 48 21.40 8.85 -5.67
C PRO A 48 21.58 7.80 -6.78
N ALA A 49 21.47 8.25 -8.03
CA ALA A 49 21.76 7.43 -9.20
C ALA A 49 23.13 6.76 -9.07
N TRP A 50 23.25 5.55 -9.60
CA TRP A 50 24.53 4.86 -9.57
C TRP A 50 25.56 5.61 -10.43
N PRO A 51 26.86 5.57 -10.07
CA PRO A 51 27.91 6.25 -10.84
C PRO A 51 27.92 5.85 -12.33
N GLU A 52 27.52 4.62 -12.63
CA GLU A 52 27.43 4.07 -13.98
C GLU A 52 26.19 4.54 -14.77
N GLU A 53 25.12 4.92 -14.08
CA GLU A 53 23.90 5.51 -14.69
C GLU A 53 24.05 7.02 -14.91
N SER A 54 24.83 7.67 -14.04
CA SER A 54 25.06 9.12 -14.05
C SER A 54 26.24 9.57 -14.93
N ALA A 55 27.07 8.64 -15.42
CA ALA A 55 28.21 8.98 -16.28
C ALA A 55 27.80 9.46 -17.68
N ASP A 56 26.68 8.95 -18.19
CA ASP A 56 26.15 9.30 -19.52
C ASP A 56 24.90 10.20 -19.47
N ASP A 57 24.30 10.39 -18.28
CA ASP A 57 23.10 11.21 -18.10
C ASP A 57 23.29 12.27 -17.00
N GLU A 58 23.49 13.51 -17.42
CA GLU A 58 23.55 14.71 -16.56
C GLU A 58 22.25 14.96 -15.76
N HIS A 59 21.18 14.20 -16.07
CA HIS A 59 19.87 14.25 -15.42
C HIS A 59 19.51 12.97 -14.66
N ALA A 60 20.48 12.07 -14.42
CA ALA A 60 20.25 10.85 -13.64
C ALA A 60 19.62 11.22 -12.28
N SER A 61 18.31 10.98 -12.19
CA SER A 61 17.49 11.40 -11.06
C SER A 61 17.68 10.41 -9.91
N GLU A 62 17.46 10.87 -8.68
CA GLU A 62 17.47 9.98 -7.53
C GLU A 62 16.33 8.96 -7.62
N HIS A 63 16.60 7.73 -7.19
CA HIS A 63 15.64 6.64 -7.10
C HIS A 63 14.96 6.69 -5.74
N VAL A 64 13.63 6.82 -5.73
CA VAL A 64 12.87 6.98 -4.47
C VAL A 64 12.12 5.71 -4.14
N TYR A 65 12.17 5.28 -2.88
CA TYR A 65 11.57 4.05 -2.39
C TYR A 65 10.64 4.34 -1.21
N VAL A 66 9.68 3.45 -0.98
CA VAL A 66 8.89 3.43 0.26
C VAL A 66 9.62 2.58 1.28
N ALA A 67 9.89 3.11 2.46
CA ALA A 67 10.64 2.46 3.52
C ALA A 67 9.82 2.36 4.83
N LEU A 68 10.22 1.42 5.68
CA LEU A 68 9.87 1.39 7.08
C LEU A 68 10.42 2.63 7.82
N PRO A 69 9.88 2.99 9.00
CA PRO A 69 10.39 4.13 9.77
C PRO A 69 11.87 4.01 10.19
N ASP A 70 12.43 2.79 10.19
CA ASP A 70 13.85 2.53 10.46
C ASP A 70 14.74 2.67 9.22
N GLY A 71 14.16 3.06 8.07
CA GLY A 71 14.84 3.29 6.82
C GLY A 71 15.10 2.02 6.00
N ARG A 72 14.58 0.85 6.38
CA ARG A 72 14.66 -0.37 5.53
C ARG A 72 13.55 -0.37 4.48
N TRP A 73 13.87 -0.72 3.25
CA TRP A 73 12.91 -0.88 2.15
C TRP A 73 13.18 -2.18 1.37
N HIS A 74 12.22 -2.58 0.55
CA HIS A 74 12.37 -3.64 -0.45
C HIS A 74 11.56 -3.28 -1.70
N GLY A 75 11.93 -3.86 -2.84
CA GLY A 75 11.24 -3.69 -4.12
C GLY A 75 11.95 -2.68 -5.02
N ASN A 76 11.24 -2.28 -6.08
CA ASN A 76 11.73 -1.31 -7.04
C ASN A 76 11.52 0.14 -6.56
N ASP A 77 12.20 1.07 -7.20
CA ASP A 77 11.96 2.50 -7.02
C ASP A 77 10.60 2.91 -7.59
N LEU A 78 10.08 4.01 -7.06
CA LEU A 78 8.84 4.60 -7.50
C LEU A 78 9.02 5.15 -8.92
N PRO A 79 8.15 4.79 -9.87
CA PRO A 79 8.20 5.35 -11.21
C PRO A 79 7.92 6.84 -11.14
N SER A 80 8.57 7.61 -12.02
CA SER A 80 8.44 9.07 -12.07
C SER A 80 6.99 9.52 -11.95
N ALA A 81 6.71 10.36 -10.94
CA ALA A 81 5.38 10.94 -10.73
C ALA A 81 5.03 12.03 -11.76
N ALA A 82 5.99 12.48 -12.57
CA ALA A 82 5.78 13.57 -13.51
C ALA A 82 4.74 13.19 -14.58
N GLY A 83 3.57 13.84 -14.54
CA GLY A 83 2.46 13.59 -15.45
C GLY A 83 1.70 12.28 -15.19
N ALA A 84 1.99 11.58 -14.08
CA ALA A 84 1.23 10.41 -13.69
C ALA A 84 -0.14 10.82 -13.13
N GLU A 85 -1.20 10.11 -13.54
CA GLU A 85 -2.52 10.26 -12.94
C GLU A 85 -2.46 9.92 -11.44
N PRO A 86 -3.18 10.64 -10.56
CA PRO A 86 -3.10 10.44 -9.10
C PRO A 86 -3.33 8.99 -8.66
N GLY A 87 -4.26 8.28 -9.30
CA GLY A 87 -4.52 6.87 -9.01
C GLY A 87 -3.39 5.93 -9.43
N THR A 88 -2.59 6.30 -10.43
CA THR A 88 -1.42 5.52 -10.87
C THR A 88 -0.27 5.71 -9.89
N ALA A 89 0.00 6.94 -9.47
CA ALA A 89 1.01 7.22 -8.45
C ALA A 89 0.65 6.52 -7.12
N LEU A 90 -0.62 6.57 -6.71
CA LEU A 90 -1.10 5.89 -5.51
C LEU A 90 -0.99 4.36 -5.60
N ALA A 91 -1.29 3.76 -6.75
CA ALA A 91 -1.13 2.33 -6.95
C ALA A 91 0.34 1.90 -6.84
N ALA A 92 1.27 2.67 -7.44
CA ALA A 92 2.70 2.39 -7.35
C ALA A 92 3.24 2.50 -5.91
N VAL A 93 2.82 3.53 -5.17
CA VAL A 93 3.20 3.67 -3.75
C VAL A 93 2.61 2.54 -2.90
N ALA A 94 1.37 2.12 -3.17
CA ALA A 94 0.74 0.99 -2.47
C ALA A 94 1.45 -0.35 -2.74
N GLU A 95 1.94 -0.55 -3.97
CA GLU A 95 2.74 -1.73 -4.36
C GLU A 95 4.10 -1.74 -3.66
N ALA A 96 4.86 -0.65 -3.75
CA ALA A 96 6.15 -0.53 -3.06
C ALA A 96 6.02 -0.68 -1.52
N ALA A 97 4.94 -0.14 -0.94
CA ALA A 97 4.64 -0.32 0.47
C ALA A 97 4.33 -1.77 0.83
N GLN A 98 3.56 -2.47 -0.01
CA GLN A 98 3.25 -3.89 0.19
C GLN A 98 4.52 -4.74 0.15
N ASP A 99 5.39 -4.54 -0.84
CA ASP A 99 6.66 -5.26 -0.96
C ASP A 99 7.55 -5.01 0.26
N THR A 100 7.67 -3.75 0.68
CA THR A 100 8.46 -3.39 1.86
C THR A 100 7.92 -4.04 3.13
N VAL A 101 6.60 -4.00 3.35
CA VAL A 101 5.99 -4.65 4.52
C VAL A 101 6.15 -6.17 4.48
N LEU A 102 5.94 -6.78 3.31
CA LEU A 102 6.06 -8.22 3.12
C LEU A 102 7.48 -8.69 3.42
N GLU A 103 8.49 -8.06 2.82
CA GLU A 103 9.85 -8.58 2.83
C GLU A 103 10.64 -8.13 4.06
N CYS A 104 10.46 -6.88 4.51
CA CYS A 104 11.18 -6.39 5.69
C CYS A 104 10.56 -6.87 7.01
N LEU A 105 9.25 -7.16 7.03
CA LEU A 105 8.53 -7.57 8.24
C LEU A 105 7.94 -8.98 8.19
N TRP A 106 8.09 -9.72 7.08
CA TRP A 106 7.52 -11.07 6.88
C TRP A 106 6.02 -11.13 7.19
N GLN A 107 5.30 -10.05 6.89
CA GLN A 107 3.88 -9.89 7.19
C GLN A 107 3.09 -9.67 5.90
N VAL A 108 2.16 -10.57 5.62
CA VAL A 108 1.19 -10.38 4.54
C VAL A 108 0.29 -9.19 4.90
N TRP A 109 0.26 -8.18 4.03
CA TRP A 109 -0.56 -7.00 4.21
C TRP A 109 -0.88 -6.32 2.87
N PRO A 110 -2.09 -5.74 2.71
CA PRO A 110 -3.25 -5.90 3.59
C PRO A 110 -3.97 -7.24 3.36
N VAL A 111 -4.66 -7.76 4.38
CA VAL A 111 -5.34 -9.08 4.30
C VAL A 111 -6.84 -8.91 4.12
N CYS A 112 -7.43 -9.62 3.15
CA CYS A 112 -8.87 -9.61 2.91
C CYS A 112 -9.65 -10.19 4.10
N THR A 113 -10.69 -9.49 4.57
CA THR A 113 -11.53 -9.98 5.69
C THR A 113 -12.47 -11.14 5.32
N GLU A 114 -12.72 -11.35 4.03
CA GLU A 114 -13.59 -12.43 3.55
C GLU A 114 -12.79 -13.70 3.29
N HIS A 115 -11.76 -13.64 2.44
CA HIS A 115 -10.98 -14.81 2.04
C HIS A 115 -9.73 -15.04 2.91
N ARG A 116 -9.32 -14.08 3.74
CA ARG A 116 -8.10 -14.13 4.56
C ARG A 116 -6.81 -14.32 3.75
N LEU A 117 -6.83 -13.84 2.51
CA LEU A 117 -5.68 -13.83 1.61
C LEU A 117 -5.08 -12.42 1.54
N GLY A 118 -3.80 -12.35 1.17
CA GLY A 118 -3.18 -11.08 0.78
C GLY A 118 -4.01 -10.43 -0.33
N MET A 119 -4.26 -9.13 -0.19
CA MET A 119 -4.82 -8.29 -1.25
C MET A 119 -3.66 -7.67 -2.01
N HIS A 120 -3.89 -7.29 -3.25
CA HIS A 120 -2.92 -6.57 -4.07
C HIS A 120 -3.48 -5.20 -4.43
N PRO A 121 -2.62 -4.19 -4.59
CA PRO A 121 -3.04 -2.94 -5.20
C PRO A 121 -3.44 -3.20 -6.65
N GLY A 122 -4.36 -2.39 -7.15
CA GLY A 122 -4.79 -2.40 -8.54
C GLY A 122 -5.51 -1.10 -8.86
N GLN A 123 -6.08 -1.02 -10.06
CA GLN A 123 -6.85 0.15 -10.50
C GLN A 123 -8.25 -0.26 -10.94
N GLU A 124 -9.22 0.60 -10.62
CA GLU A 124 -10.60 0.50 -11.08
C GLU A 124 -11.12 1.92 -11.33
N ASP A 125 -11.58 2.19 -12.56
CA ASP A 125 -12.06 3.50 -13.00
C ASP A 125 -11.09 4.67 -12.68
N GLY A 126 -9.78 4.43 -12.84
CA GLY A 126 -8.72 5.42 -12.57
C GLY A 126 -8.36 5.61 -11.10
N GLN A 127 -9.00 4.88 -10.18
CA GLN A 127 -8.74 4.94 -8.75
C GLN A 127 -7.91 3.73 -8.29
N ALA A 128 -6.93 3.96 -7.41
CA ALA A 128 -6.21 2.87 -6.75
C ALA A 128 -7.11 2.13 -5.77
N VAL A 129 -7.10 0.81 -5.82
CA VAL A 129 -7.94 -0.06 -4.99
C VAL A 129 -7.15 -1.24 -4.42
N TRP A 130 -7.58 -1.74 -3.27
CA TRP A 130 -7.18 -3.05 -2.76
C TRP A 130 -8.09 -4.13 -3.31
N ARG A 131 -7.51 -5.10 -4.02
CA ARG A 131 -8.23 -6.21 -4.65
C ARG A 131 -7.80 -7.55 -4.05
N CYS A 132 -8.78 -8.40 -3.76
CA CYS A 132 -8.54 -9.80 -3.42
C CYS A 132 -8.73 -10.65 -4.68
N ALA A 133 -7.85 -11.61 -4.93
CA ALA A 133 -7.97 -12.54 -6.07
C ALA A 133 -9.13 -13.54 -5.92
N GLY A 134 -9.63 -13.74 -4.70
CA GLY A 134 -10.59 -14.79 -4.40
C GLY A 134 -9.92 -16.07 -3.95
N GLY A 135 -10.72 -17.04 -3.52
CA GLY A 135 -10.25 -18.38 -3.19
C GLY A 135 -9.97 -19.23 -4.42
N ASN A 136 -9.57 -20.49 -4.20
CA ASN A 136 -9.30 -21.44 -5.27
C ASN A 136 -10.58 -22.08 -5.85
N ASP A 137 -11.76 -21.76 -5.30
CA ASP A 137 -13.07 -22.25 -5.74
C ASP A 137 -13.79 -21.13 -6.51
N GLU A 138 -14.46 -21.47 -7.61
CA GLU A 138 -15.28 -20.54 -8.41
C GLU A 138 -16.38 -19.82 -7.58
N ARG A 139 -16.76 -20.38 -6.42
CA ARG A 139 -17.71 -19.79 -5.46
C ARG A 139 -17.10 -18.68 -4.61
N GLU A 140 -15.79 -18.51 -4.64
CA GLU A 140 -15.04 -17.49 -3.90
C GLU A 140 -14.32 -16.55 -4.89
N PRO A 141 -15.06 -15.84 -5.77
CA PRO A 141 -14.44 -14.99 -6.78
C PRO A 141 -13.70 -13.80 -6.14
N GLY A 142 -12.71 -13.28 -6.88
CA GLY A 142 -12.03 -12.05 -6.51
C GLY A 142 -12.94 -10.84 -6.44
N HIS A 143 -12.58 -9.87 -5.62
CA HIS A 143 -13.36 -8.66 -5.40
C HIS A 143 -12.50 -7.47 -5.02
N VAL A 144 -13.04 -6.27 -5.28
CA VAL A 144 -12.49 -5.03 -4.73
C VAL A 144 -12.95 -4.85 -3.29
N GLN A 145 -11.98 -4.71 -2.39
CA GLN A 145 -12.24 -4.56 -0.96
C GLN A 145 -12.57 -3.10 -0.63
N ALA A 146 -11.74 -2.16 -1.09
CA ALA A 146 -11.88 -0.73 -0.88
C ALA A 146 -10.92 0.06 -1.80
N PRO A 147 -11.18 1.36 -2.02
CA PRO A 147 -10.14 2.31 -2.42
C PRO A 147 -8.95 2.27 -1.44
N VAL A 148 -7.75 2.57 -1.94
CA VAL A 148 -6.59 2.80 -1.06
C VAL A 148 -6.85 4.03 -0.18
N GLY A 149 -6.51 3.93 1.11
CA GLY A 149 -6.83 4.89 2.17
C GLY A 149 -8.25 4.80 2.71
N LYS A 150 -9.00 3.72 2.40
CA LYS A 150 -10.40 3.52 2.81
C LYS A 150 -10.70 2.13 3.39
N LEU A 151 -9.68 1.37 3.78
CA LEU A 151 -9.88 0.02 4.33
C LEU A 151 -10.62 0.06 5.67
N GLU A 152 -10.32 1.04 6.53
CA GLU A 152 -10.94 1.13 7.85
C GLU A 152 -12.46 1.30 7.75
N GLU A 153 -12.92 2.23 6.91
CA GLU A 153 -14.34 2.50 6.70
C GLU A 153 -15.04 1.31 6.04
N SER A 154 -14.40 0.68 5.05
CA SER A 154 -14.92 -0.54 4.42
C SER A 154 -15.12 -1.65 5.45
N TYR A 155 -14.16 -1.84 6.36
CA TYR A 155 -14.20 -2.89 7.38
C TYR A 155 -15.26 -2.61 8.43
N ARG A 156 -15.39 -1.36 8.89
CA ARG A 156 -16.46 -0.93 9.79
C ARG A 156 -17.84 -1.15 9.16
N SER A 157 -18.04 -0.71 7.92
CA SER A 157 -19.29 -0.88 7.18
C SER A 157 -19.69 -2.35 7.06
N ARG A 158 -18.77 -3.24 6.66
CA ARG A 158 -19.03 -4.69 6.57
C ARG A 158 -19.37 -5.30 7.93
N ARG A 159 -18.66 -4.90 8.99
CA ARG A 159 -18.94 -5.35 10.36
C ARG A 159 -20.36 -5.00 10.80
N GLU A 160 -20.82 -3.77 10.55
CA GLU A 160 -22.17 -3.34 10.92
C GLU A 160 -23.26 -4.05 10.11
N ARG A 161 -23.06 -4.21 8.79
CA ARG A 161 -23.98 -5.00 7.95
C ARG A 161 -24.11 -6.44 8.44
N ARG A 162 -23.01 -7.07 8.87
CA ARG A 162 -23.02 -8.43 9.43
C ARG A 162 -23.81 -8.51 10.74
N LYS A 163 -23.71 -7.51 11.61
CA LYS A 163 -24.50 -7.44 12.86
C LYS A 163 -26.01 -7.33 12.56
N GLN A 164 -26.40 -6.42 11.66
CA GLN A 164 -27.80 -6.23 11.27
C GLN A 164 -28.42 -7.51 10.69
N ARG A 165 -27.69 -8.21 9.81
CA ARG A 165 -28.15 -9.50 9.24
C ARG A 165 -28.41 -10.56 10.32
N LYS A 166 -27.55 -10.64 11.34
CA LYS A 166 -27.73 -11.59 12.45
C LYS A 166 -28.96 -11.24 13.30
N GLN A 167 -29.16 -9.96 13.61
CA GLN A 167 -30.34 -9.50 14.35
C GLN A 167 -31.63 -9.80 13.58
N ASN A 168 -31.69 -9.49 12.28
CA ASN A 168 -32.85 -9.79 11.46
C ASN A 168 -33.17 -11.29 11.39
N LYS A 169 -32.16 -12.16 11.39
CA LYS A 169 -32.37 -13.62 11.43
C LYS A 169 -32.95 -14.08 12.77
N GLN A 170 -32.46 -13.52 13.88
CA GLN A 170 -32.99 -13.82 15.22
C GLN A 170 -34.42 -13.32 15.41
N SER A 171 -34.74 -12.10 14.95
CA SER A 171 -36.10 -11.56 15.00
C SER A 171 -37.09 -12.40 14.19
N LYS A 172 -36.69 -12.89 13.00
CA LYS A 172 -37.52 -13.80 12.20
C LYS A 172 -37.73 -15.16 12.87
N GLN A 173 -36.73 -15.70 13.56
CA GLN A 173 -36.86 -16.95 14.31
C GLN A 173 -37.77 -16.81 15.54
N ASN A 174 -37.80 -15.64 16.17
CA ASN A 174 -38.66 -15.37 17.32
C ASN A 174 -40.12 -15.05 16.95
N GLN A 175 -40.40 -14.62 15.71
CA GLN A 175 -41.77 -14.34 15.23
C GLN A 175 -42.47 -15.57 14.61
N GLY A 176 -41.71 -16.62 14.29
CA GLY A 176 -42.25 -17.89 13.74
C GLY A 176 -42.48 -18.98 14.79
N ARG A 177 -42.45 -18.63 16.08
CA ARG A 177 -42.60 -19.53 17.22
C ARG A 177 -43.72 -19.02 18.13
#